data_AF-A0A0F9R9B7-F1
#
_entry.id   AF-A0A0F9R9B7-F1
#
_cell.length_a   1.000
_cell.length_b   1.000
_cell.length_c   1.000
_cell.angle_alpha   90.00
_cell.angle_beta   90.00
_cell.angle_gamma   90.00
#
_symmetry.space_group_name_H-M   'P 1'
#
loop_
_entity.id
_entity.type
_entity.pdbx_description
1 polymer ?
#
loop_
_entity_poly.entity_id
_entity_poly.type
_entity_poly.pdbx_seq_one_letter_code
_entity_poly.pdbx_strand_id
1 'polypeptide(L)' 'MGDVSRTVDFLRIGRVGLYYLTLDGAEAGMWNNNGWQVLSSEYRKPISQALKVAMKQLPPDLLVLPLKTPEVTP' A
#
# COMPACT_ATOMS: atom_id res chain seq x y z
N MET A 1 -26.88 3.50 -11.45
CA MET A 1 -25.48 3.07 -11.63
C MET A 1 -24.62 4.02 -10.81
N GLY A 2 -24.26 3.64 -9.59
CA GLY A 2 -23.38 4.47 -8.77
C GLY A 2 -21.96 4.30 -9.29
N ASP A 3 -21.39 5.37 -9.83
CA ASP A 3 -19.95 5.45 -10.06
C ASP A 3 -19.31 5.35 -8.67
N VAL A 4 -18.80 4.17 -8.30
CA VAL A 4 -18.13 3.98 -7.01
C VAL A 4 -16.75 4.62 -7.15
N SER A 5 -16.74 5.95 -7.06
CA SER A 5 -15.53 6.75 -6.92
C SER A 5 -14.96 6.51 -5.52
N ARG A 6 -14.14 5.48 -5.41
CA ARG A 6 -13.44 5.11 -4.18
C ARG A 6 -12.24 6.04 -4.02
N THR A 7 -12.33 6.94 -3.05
CA THR A 7 -11.18 7.76 -2.65
C THR A 7 -10.16 6.86 -1.96
N VAL A 8 -8.92 6.91 -2.45
CA VAL A 8 -7.80 6.13 -1.91
C VAL A 8 -6.61 7.05 -1.69
N ASP A 9 -5.87 6.80 -0.63
CA ASP A 9 -4.56 7.38 -0.40
C ASP A 9 -3.52 6.66 -1.26
N PHE A 10 -2.80 7.40 -2.08
CA PHE A 10 -1.70 6.87 -2.88
C PHE A 10 -0.36 7.11 -2.18
N LEU A 11 0.39 6.04 -2.04
CA LEU A 11 1.73 6.02 -1.46
C LEU A 11 2.75 5.70 -2.54
N ARG A 12 3.60 6.67 -2.87
CA ARG A 12 4.74 6.47 -3.78
C ARG A 12 6.04 6.43 -2.99
N ILE A 13 6.66 5.25 -2.95
CA ILE A 13 7.99 5.09 -2.36
C ILE A 13 9.02 5.10 -3.49
N GLY A 14 9.57 6.28 -3.80
CA GLY A 14 10.67 6.44 -4.77
C GLY A 14 10.52 5.59 -6.04
N ARG A 15 11.53 4.76 -6.34
CA ARG A 15 11.51 3.70 -7.37
C ARG A 15 11.19 2.31 -6.81
N VAL A 16 10.84 2.22 -5.53
CA VAL A 16 10.64 0.97 -4.79
C VAL A 16 9.24 0.40 -5.03
N GLY A 17 8.24 1.26 -5.15
CA GLY A 17 6.88 0.82 -5.47
C GLY A 17 5.83 1.90 -5.32
N LEU A 18 4.69 1.68 -5.98
CA LEU A 18 3.46 2.44 -5.79
C LEU A 18 2.51 1.59 -4.97
N TYR A 19 1.83 2.19 -4.01
CA TYR A 19 0.83 1.54 -3.17
C TYR A 19 -0.39 2.44 -3.07
N TYR A 20 -1.54 1.85 -2.77
CA TYR A 20 -2.73 2.57 -2.40
C TYR A 20 -3.39 1.94 -1.17
N LEU A 21 -4.11 2.76 -0.41
CA LEU A 21 -4.95 2.33 0.69
C LEU A 21 -6.29 3.08 0.57
N THR A 22 -7.41 2.39 0.67
CA THR A 22 -8.72 3.05 0.78
C THR A 22 -8.77 3.90 2.05
N LEU A 23 -9.50 5.02 2.02
CA LEU A 23 -9.70 5.86 3.22
C LEU A 23 -10.25 5.07 4.42
N ASP A 24 -11.06 4.05 4.16
CA ASP A 24 -11.64 3.17 5.18
C ASP A 24 -10.60 2.20 5.79
N GLY A 25 -9.40 2.11 5.21
CA GLY A 25 -8.39 1.10 5.56
C GLY A 25 -8.80 -0.34 5.23
N ALA A 26 -9.96 -0.54 4.58
CA ALA A 26 -10.51 -1.84 4.23
C ALA A 26 -9.80 -2.53 3.06
N GLU A 27 -9.15 -1.79 2.18
CA GLU A 27 -8.45 -2.35 1.03
C GLU A 27 -7.10 -1.65 0.82
N ALA A 28 -6.04 -2.44 0.68
CA ALA A 28 -4.73 -1.97 0.32
C ALA A 28 -4.33 -2.66 -0.99
N GLY A 29 -3.55 -1.99 -1.83
CA GLY A 29 -2.98 -2.62 -3.00
C GLY A 29 -1.65 -1.99 -3.38
N MET A 30 -0.93 -2.71 -4.23
CA MET A 30 0.35 -2.27 -4.78
C MET A 30 0.27 -2.24 -6.30
N TRP A 31 1.00 -1.31 -6.90
CA TRP A 31 1.23 -1.32 -8.33
C TRP A 31 2.31 -2.35 -8.65
N ASN A 32 1.97 -3.24 -9.56
CA ASN A 32 2.88 -4.16 -10.19
C ASN A 32 3.05 -3.78 -11.67
N ASN A 33 4.05 -4.35 -12.35
CA ASN A 33 4.28 -4.16 -13.78
C ASN A 33 3.05 -4.56 -14.64
N ASN A 34 2.19 -5.42 -14.11
CA ASN A 34 0.94 -5.88 -14.72
C ASN A 34 -0.31 -5.12 -14.24
N GLY A 35 -0.17 -4.07 -13.41
CA GLY A 35 -1.27 -3.25 -12.91
C GLY A 35 -1.44 -3.28 -11.39
N TRP A 36 -2.53 -2.72 -10.90
CA TRP A 36 -2.88 -2.69 -9.47
C TRP A 36 -3.23 -4.09 -8.96
N GLN A 37 -2.56 -4.53 -7.91
CA GLN A 37 -2.81 -5.80 -7.24
C GLN A 37 -3.23 -5.54 -5.80
N VAL A 38 -4.44 -6.01 -5.44
CA VAL A 38 -4.97 -5.93 -4.08
C VAL A 38 -4.13 -6.84 -3.17
N LEU A 39 -3.80 -6.35 -1.98
CA LEU A 39 -3.09 -7.08 -0.94
C LEU A 39 -4.07 -7.61 0.11
N SER A 40 -3.74 -8.76 0.69
CA SER A 40 -4.46 -9.35 1.81
C SER A 40 -4.50 -8.44 3.03
N SER A 41 -5.48 -8.65 3.91
CA SER A 41 -5.72 -7.82 5.09
C SER A 41 -4.54 -7.71 6.07
N GLU A 42 -3.69 -8.74 6.09
CA GLU A 42 -2.45 -8.78 6.86
C GLU A 42 -1.48 -7.64 6.49
N TYR A 43 -1.49 -7.21 5.22
CA TYR A 43 -0.61 -6.17 4.70
C TYR A 43 -1.17 -4.75 4.89
N ARG A 44 -2.41 -4.60 5.34
CA ARG A 44 -3.04 -3.27 5.56
C ARG A 44 -2.31 -2.46 6.64
N LYS A 45 -1.93 -3.11 7.75
CA LYS A 45 -1.20 -2.47 8.86
C LYS A 45 0.15 -1.89 8.44
N PRO A 46 1.08 -2.66 7.84
CA PRO A 46 2.36 -2.12 7.43
C PRO A 46 2.24 -1.07 6.32
N ILE A 47 1.30 -1.23 5.37
CA ILE A 47 1.03 -0.22 4.34
C ILE A 47 0.58 1.11 4.97
N SER A 48 -0.33 1.07 5.95
CA SER A 48 -0.77 2.27 6.67
C SER A 48 0.38 2.95 7.41
N GLN A 49 1.24 2.19 8.08
CA GLN A 49 2.44 2.74 8.74
C GLN A 49 3.40 3.39 7.74
N ALA A 50 3.63 2.76 6.61
CA ALA A 50 4.44 3.33 5.54
C ALA A 50 3.86 4.59 4.93
N LEU A 51 2.54 4.65 4.82
CA LEU A 51 1.83 5.82 4.35
C LEU A 51 2.07 7.00 5.29
N LYS A 52 1.99 6.76 6.61
CA LYS A 52 2.29 7.76 7.65
C LYS A 52 3.74 8.26 7.61
N VAL A 53 4.72 7.38 7.40
CA VAL A 53 6.13 7.80 7.26
C VAL A 53 6.36 8.57 5.97
N ALA A 54 5.77 8.16 4.85
CA ALA A 54 5.88 8.90 3.59
C ALA A 54 5.19 10.27 3.66
N MET A 55 4.08 10.38 4.39
CA MET A 55 3.45 11.64 4.73
C MET A 55 4.26 12.48 5.73
N LYS A 56 5.46 12.04 6.13
CA LYS A 56 6.31 12.65 7.16
C LYS A 56 5.61 12.86 8.51
N GLN A 57 4.51 12.15 8.77
CA GLN A 57 3.80 12.23 10.05
C GLN A 57 4.52 11.45 11.14
N LEU A 58 5.29 10.44 10.74
CA LEU A 58 6.19 9.71 11.61
C LEU A 58 7.63 10.02 11.21
N PRO A 59 8.56 10.07 12.17
CA PRO A 59 9.97 10.08 11.84
C PRO A 59 10.27 8.89 10.92
N PRO A 60 11.24 9.01 9.99
CA PRO A 60 11.70 7.89 9.19
C PRO A 60 12.36 6.86 10.12
N ASP A 61 11.52 6.05 10.74
CA ASP A 61 11.90 4.90 11.53
C ASP A 61 12.07 3.70 10.59
N LEU A 62 12.73 2.64 11.07
CA LEU A 62 12.98 1.44 10.28
C LEU A 62 11.65 0.70 10.02
N LEU A 63 10.96 1.09 8.96
CA LEU A 63 9.73 0.44 8.53
C LEU A 63 10.04 -0.86 7.81
N VAL A 64 9.67 -1.97 8.44
CA VAL A 64 9.66 -3.28 7.79
C VAL A 64 8.39 -3.36 6.93
N LEU A 65 8.50 -2.82 5.73
CA LEU A 65 7.48 -2.97 4.70
C LEU A 65 7.65 -4.34 4.02
N PRO A 66 6.57 -5.13 3.91
CA PRO A 66 6.57 -6.28 3.03
C PRO A 66 6.60 -5.76 1.59
N LEU A 67 7.80 -5.66 1.04
CA LEU A 67 8.00 -5.59 -0.40
C LEU A 67 7.68 -6.98 -0.93
N LYS A 68 6.73 -7.11 -1.85
CA LYS A 68 6.64 -8.34 -2.65
C LYS A 68 7.93 -8.45 -3.49
N THR A 69 8.94 -9.11 -2.96
CA THR A 69 9.57 -10.17 -3.75
C THR A 69 8.47 -11.19 -4.04
N PRO A 70 8.43 -11.83 -5.21
CA PRO A 70 7.49 -12.91 -5.48
C PRO A 70 7.79 -14.07 -4.53
N GLU A 71 7.32 -14.00 -3.29
CA GLU A 71 7.33 -15.13 -2.37
C GLU A 71 6.21 -16.06 -2.81
N VAL A 72 6.62 -16.94 -3.72
CA VAL A 72 6.28 -18.37 -3.77
C VAL A 72 5.42 -18.78 -2.57
N THR A 73 4.13 -18.99 -2.80
CA THR A 73 3.37 -19.92 -1.98
C THR A 73 3.59 -21.31 -2.58
N PRO A 74 4.18 -22.29 -1.86
CA PRO A 74 4.28 -23.67 -2.32
C PRO A 74 2.92 -24.38 -2.40
#